data_AF-A0A7K6RAA1-F1
#
_entry.id   AF-A0A7K6RAA1-F1
#
_cell.length_a   1.000
_cell.length_b   1.000
_cell.length_c   1.000
_cell.angle_alpha   90.00
_cell.angle_beta   90.00
_cell.angle_gamma   90.00
#
_symmetry.space_group_name_H-M   'P 1'
#
loop_
_entity.id
_entity.type
_entity.pdbx_description
1 polymer ?
#
loop_
_entity_poly.entity_id
_entity_poly.type
_entity_poly.pdbx_seq_one_letter_code
_entity_poly.pdbx_strand_id
1 'polypeptide(L)'
;RSVGGLVLGLALASIYGSLVLLVQGHNVWYCLSITVILGVALGLGMAFSMKTRMVVLLALPHFFTREGKMMIMMLALCMTMQGPGTNLLHNVSQMAKALSCGAELAQNQTAERLQRAKEPLLNFQNKIKDIGQNAKVVCDRVRKFVRSIMDSTRHVARTLRNVWLWLVKVGNVCNRELGSPQGSCIRYIDKAKDSCERAIPFFFHLCYVVLSFKILCNVIPLSTVAAVFCVIPRYIQTFIRSNVAAPLTDALNRVRAEFEFNISVVHHFNVSLNASKSLGEVSLDMMEAVKQYLEPYHRALEFFSYISFLAILYLCFHAVRYRRRYLRDDTFDNVYITRRFVELDLRCAEQGRPTVLPLSARERGRYIPPGALWLSKNERRQYGLQLFAFLRHVLLGFSIILADYGIFWLLDLFRHQLSGEIVARAPSTMTISVNGTGYASEIFQDLVSAFNALQQGKVSVLSQVCLIEPVEPDHSTYITIGILYGLWLFITIFGSYMARLRRAVCAAYYPSREQERLGFLHNIIRARREWLVFALHRAGTRRMADAGKSRLFHILASR
;
A
#
# COMPACT_ATOMS: atom_id res chain seq x y z
N ARG A 1 -54.49 46.16 -5.90
CA ARG A 1 -53.02 46.37 -6.07
C ARG A 1 -52.38 46.38 -4.68
N SER A 2 -51.15 45.90 -4.49
CA SER A 2 -50.50 45.90 -3.17
C SER A 2 -49.09 46.46 -3.26
N VAL A 3 -48.87 47.63 -2.65
CA VAL A 3 -47.55 48.27 -2.55
C VAL A 3 -46.60 47.40 -1.73
N GLY A 4 -47.05 46.85 -0.61
CA GLY A 4 -46.25 45.91 0.18
C GLY A 4 -45.86 44.65 -0.58
N GLY A 5 -46.73 44.14 -1.47
CA GLY A 5 -46.40 43.04 -2.38
C GLY A 5 -45.27 43.38 -3.35
N LEU A 6 -45.32 44.58 -3.95
CA LEU A 6 -44.28 45.07 -4.85
C LEU A 6 -42.92 45.16 -4.16
N VAL A 7 -42.87 45.81 -2.99
CA VAL A 7 -41.64 45.98 -2.19
C VAL A 7 -41.07 44.62 -1.79
N LEU A 8 -41.91 43.70 -1.31
CA LEU A 8 -41.46 42.35 -0.95
C LEU A 8 -40.93 41.58 -2.16
N GLY A 9 -41.59 41.68 -3.32
CA GLY A 9 -41.14 41.03 -4.56
C GLY A 9 -39.75 41.52 -5.01
N LEU A 10 -39.53 42.84 -4.97
CA LEU A 10 -38.23 43.45 -5.31
C LEU A 10 -37.14 43.09 -4.29
N ALA A 11 -37.47 43.08 -2.99
CA ALA A 11 -36.54 42.68 -1.95
C ALA A 11 -36.08 41.22 -2.11
N LEU A 12 -37.01 40.30 -2.40
CA LEU A 12 -36.68 38.89 -2.63
C LEU A 12 -35.79 38.67 -3.85
N ALA A 13 -36.06 39.39 -4.94
CA ALA A 13 -35.22 39.33 -6.14
C ALA A 13 -33.80 39.88 -5.87
N SER A 14 -33.70 40.96 -5.10
CA SER A 14 -32.42 41.57 -4.72
C SER A 14 -31.60 40.64 -3.81
N ILE A 15 -32.25 40.02 -2.82
CA ILE A 15 -31.61 39.03 -1.93
C ILE A 15 -31.09 37.84 -2.76
N TYR A 16 -31.92 37.28 -3.64
CA TYR A 16 -31.51 36.20 -4.53
C TYR A 16 -30.31 36.60 -5.40
N GLY A 17 -30.34 37.81 -5.95
CA GLY A 17 -29.23 38.39 -6.70
C GLY A 17 -27.92 38.46 -5.96
N SER A 18 -27.97 39.05 -4.77
CA SER A 18 -26.80 39.15 -3.90
C SER A 18 -26.24 37.77 -3.52
N LEU A 19 -27.11 36.80 -3.28
CA LEU A 19 -26.71 35.43 -2.97
C LEU A 19 -25.99 34.77 -4.16
N VAL A 20 -26.55 34.88 -5.37
CA VAL A 20 -25.93 34.33 -6.58
C VAL A 20 -24.57 34.98 -6.84
N LEU A 21 -24.48 36.31 -6.69
CA LEU A 21 -23.23 37.04 -6.91
C LEU A 21 -22.15 36.69 -5.88
N LEU A 22 -22.49 36.67 -4.58
CA LEU A 22 -21.52 36.43 -3.50
C LEU A 22 -21.11 34.97 -3.37
N VAL A 23 -22.00 34.01 -3.66
CA VAL A 23 -21.75 32.58 -3.42
C VAL A 23 -21.26 31.86 -4.66
N GLN A 24 -21.74 32.24 -5.86
CA GLN A 24 -21.43 31.50 -7.10
C GLN A 24 -20.33 32.19 -7.93
N GLY A 25 -19.97 33.45 -7.63
CA GLY A 25 -18.89 34.14 -8.32
C GLY A 25 -19.12 34.36 -9.83
N HIS A 26 -20.38 34.27 -10.28
CA HIS A 26 -20.74 34.43 -11.70
C HIS A 26 -20.46 35.83 -12.21
N ASN A 27 -20.36 35.96 -13.54
CA ASN A 27 -20.18 37.24 -14.20
C ASN A 27 -21.26 38.24 -13.73
N VAL A 28 -20.81 39.41 -13.28
CA VAL A 28 -21.66 40.48 -12.72
C VAL A 28 -22.83 40.82 -13.65
N TRP A 29 -22.61 40.82 -14.97
CA TRP A 29 -23.65 41.09 -15.97
C TRP A 29 -24.75 40.03 -16.00
N TYR A 30 -24.40 38.75 -15.83
CA TYR A 30 -25.37 37.66 -15.76
C TYR A 30 -26.23 37.78 -14.49
N CYS A 31 -25.59 38.01 -13.34
CA CYS A 31 -26.29 38.23 -12.07
C CYS A 31 -27.25 39.43 -12.16
N LEU A 32 -26.76 40.56 -12.68
CA LEU A 32 -27.58 41.78 -12.82
C LEU A 32 -28.78 41.53 -13.75
N SER A 33 -28.57 40.89 -14.89
CA SER A 33 -29.65 40.58 -15.84
C SER A 33 -30.74 39.70 -15.19
N ILE A 34 -30.35 38.64 -14.48
CA ILE A 34 -31.30 37.75 -13.80
C ILE A 34 -32.05 38.49 -12.70
N THR A 35 -31.36 39.31 -11.91
CA THR A 35 -32.02 40.05 -10.81
C THR A 35 -33.05 41.04 -11.30
N VAL A 36 -32.77 41.74 -12.40
CA VAL A 36 -33.72 42.67 -13.01
C VAL A 36 -34.93 41.92 -13.56
N ILE A 37 -34.72 40.84 -14.33
CA ILE A 37 -35.82 40.02 -14.88
C ILE A 37 -36.68 39.45 -13.75
N LEU A 38 -36.04 38.86 -12.74
CA LEU A 38 -36.73 38.28 -11.59
C LEU A 38 -37.44 39.36 -10.77
N GLY A 39 -36.83 40.54 -10.62
CA GLY A 39 -37.40 41.69 -9.91
C GLY A 39 -38.64 42.24 -10.59
N VAL A 40 -38.63 42.37 -11.92
CA VAL A 40 -39.81 42.77 -12.70
C VAL A 40 -40.91 41.71 -12.57
N ALA A 41 -40.58 40.42 -12.77
CA ALA A 41 -41.55 39.33 -12.72
C ALA A 41 -42.18 39.16 -11.32
N LEU A 42 -41.36 39.09 -10.26
CA LEU A 42 -41.84 38.98 -8.88
C LEU A 42 -42.50 40.26 -8.41
N GLY A 43 -41.91 41.43 -8.70
CA GLY A 43 -42.45 42.72 -8.29
C GLY A 43 -43.85 42.97 -8.85
N LEU A 44 -43.99 42.92 -10.18
CA LEU A 44 -45.29 43.10 -10.85
C LEU A 44 -46.26 41.96 -10.49
N GLY A 45 -45.79 40.71 -10.45
CA GLY A 45 -46.60 39.56 -10.08
C GLY A 45 -47.20 39.70 -8.68
N MET A 46 -46.40 40.10 -7.69
CA MET A 46 -46.85 40.33 -6.32
C MET A 46 -47.77 41.55 -6.18
N ALA A 47 -47.53 42.61 -6.97
CA ALA A 47 -48.31 43.84 -6.94
C ALA A 47 -49.74 43.63 -7.47
N PHE A 48 -49.89 42.93 -8.59
CA PHE A 48 -51.15 42.84 -9.34
C PHE A 48 -51.89 41.51 -9.15
N SER A 49 -51.20 40.37 -8.95
CA SER A 49 -51.84 39.05 -8.85
C SER A 49 -51.95 38.55 -7.41
N MET A 50 -53.18 38.38 -6.93
CA MET A 50 -53.46 37.77 -5.62
C MET A 50 -52.98 36.31 -5.55
N LYS A 51 -53.12 35.55 -6.66
CA LYS A 51 -52.68 34.14 -6.74
C LYS A 51 -51.17 34.03 -6.62
N THR A 52 -50.43 34.88 -7.34
CA THR A 52 -48.96 34.92 -7.29
C THR A 52 -48.51 35.30 -5.88
N ARG A 53 -49.13 36.33 -5.29
CA ARG A 53 -48.82 36.75 -3.92
C ARG A 53 -48.98 35.64 -2.89
N MET A 54 -50.08 34.91 -2.96
CA MET A 54 -50.33 33.78 -2.06
C MET A 54 -49.28 32.68 -2.23
N VAL A 55 -48.91 32.32 -3.47
CA VAL A 55 -47.92 31.27 -3.73
C VAL A 55 -46.55 31.68 -3.22
N VAL A 56 -46.11 32.92 -3.45
CA VAL A 56 -44.82 33.43 -2.97
C VAL A 56 -44.79 33.49 -1.44
N LEU A 57 -45.81 34.06 -0.80
CA LEU A 57 -45.91 34.11 0.67
C LEU A 57 -45.97 32.70 1.30
N LEU A 58 -46.52 31.72 0.58
CA LEU A 58 -46.54 30.34 1.02
C LEU A 58 -45.23 29.60 0.71
N ALA A 59 -44.46 30.01 -0.28
CA ALA A 59 -43.16 29.43 -0.63
C ALA A 59 -42.06 29.86 0.35
N LEU A 60 -42.10 31.09 0.89
CA LEU A 60 -41.09 31.59 1.84
C LEU A 60 -40.89 30.66 3.05
N PRO A 61 -41.93 30.21 3.76
CA PRO A 61 -41.73 29.33 4.90
C PRO A 61 -41.31 27.91 4.49
N HIS A 62 -41.50 27.49 3.24
CA HIS A 62 -40.99 26.19 2.76
C HIS A 62 -39.45 26.18 2.68
N PHE A 63 -38.81 27.31 2.42
CA PHE A 63 -37.36 27.43 2.51
C PHE A 63 -36.85 27.06 3.92
N PHE A 64 -37.61 27.44 4.96
CA PHE A 64 -37.26 27.12 6.34
C PHE A 64 -37.61 25.69 6.79
N THR A 65 -38.11 24.84 5.88
CA THR A 65 -38.48 23.45 6.18
C THR A 65 -37.40 22.47 5.70
N ARG A 66 -37.75 21.18 5.56
CA ARG A 66 -36.83 20.13 5.08
C ARG A 66 -36.22 20.47 3.71
N GLU A 67 -37.00 21.09 2.83
CA GLU A 67 -36.58 21.32 1.45
C GLU A 67 -35.41 22.32 1.34
N GLY A 68 -35.52 23.49 1.97
CA GLY A 68 -34.40 24.45 1.95
C GLY A 68 -33.21 24.00 2.81
N LYS A 69 -33.44 23.21 3.88
CA LYS A 69 -32.34 22.57 4.64
C LYS A 69 -31.48 21.67 3.76
N MET A 70 -32.10 20.88 2.88
CA MET A 70 -31.35 20.03 1.95
C MET A 70 -30.51 20.86 0.99
N MET A 71 -31.03 21.99 0.50
CA MET A 71 -30.29 22.88 -0.40
C MET A 71 -29.07 23.51 0.28
N ILE A 72 -29.23 24.04 1.48
CA ILE A 72 -28.12 24.65 2.24
C ILE A 72 -27.10 23.58 2.65
N MET A 73 -27.55 22.39 3.05
CA MET A 73 -26.65 21.29 3.39
C MET A 73 -25.80 20.86 2.20
N MET A 74 -26.40 20.71 1.01
CA MET A 74 -25.65 20.38 -0.21
C MET A 74 -24.67 21.48 -0.59
N LEU A 75 -25.08 22.74 -0.50
CA LEU A 75 -24.22 23.89 -0.77
C LEU A 75 -23.03 23.94 0.21
N ALA A 76 -23.27 23.79 1.51
CA ALA A 76 -22.22 23.76 2.53
C ALA A 76 -21.25 22.60 2.32
N LEU A 77 -21.73 21.41 1.96
CA LEU A 77 -20.89 20.26 1.65
C LEU A 77 -20.01 20.53 0.42
N CYS A 78 -20.57 21.06 -0.66
CA CYS A 78 -19.81 21.36 -1.87
C CYS A 78 -18.74 22.43 -1.61
N MET A 79 -19.09 23.51 -0.88
CA MET A 79 -18.13 24.56 -0.50
C MET A 79 -17.03 24.03 0.42
N THR A 80 -17.34 23.11 1.35
CA THR A 80 -16.34 22.49 2.24
C THR A 80 -15.37 21.62 1.44
N MET A 81 -15.85 20.88 0.45
CA MET A 81 -14.99 20.05 -0.41
C MET A 81 -14.16 20.89 -1.38
N GLN A 82 -14.71 21.98 -1.92
CA GLN A 82 -14.01 22.86 -2.86
C GLN A 82 -13.03 23.84 -2.21
N GLY A 83 -13.31 24.31 -1.00
CA GLY A 83 -12.38 25.15 -0.26
C GLY A 83 -11.40 24.30 0.55
N PRO A 84 -11.68 24.03 1.84
CA PRO A 84 -10.80 23.27 2.72
C PRO A 84 -10.36 21.91 2.13
N GLY A 85 -11.28 21.19 1.48
CA GLY A 85 -10.98 19.88 0.90
C GLY A 85 -9.96 19.93 -0.24
N THR A 86 -10.00 20.95 -1.10
CA THR A 86 -9.02 21.11 -2.18
C THR A 86 -7.68 21.57 -1.64
N ASN A 87 -7.69 22.50 -0.68
CA ASN A 87 -6.48 23.02 -0.06
C ASN A 87 -5.73 21.92 0.70
N LEU A 88 -6.46 21.12 1.48
CA LEU A 88 -5.93 19.94 2.16
C LEU A 88 -5.25 18.99 1.17
N LEU A 89 -5.94 18.68 0.08
CA LEU A 89 -5.47 17.71 -0.90
C LEU A 89 -4.30 18.26 -1.74
N HIS A 90 -4.25 19.57 -1.97
CA HIS A 90 -3.12 20.26 -2.58
C HIS A 90 -1.89 20.22 -1.66
N ASN A 91 -2.05 20.52 -0.37
CA ASN A 91 -0.98 20.45 0.62
C ASN A 91 -0.42 19.02 0.76
N VAL A 92 -1.27 18.00 0.77
CA VAL A 92 -0.84 16.59 0.72
C VAL A 92 -0.06 16.28 -0.57
N SER A 93 -0.49 16.81 -1.71
CA SER A 93 0.24 16.65 -2.97
C SER A 93 1.61 17.34 -2.94
N GLN A 94 1.72 18.53 -2.35
CA GLN A 94 3.00 19.22 -2.17
C GLN A 94 3.96 18.43 -1.28
N MET A 95 3.44 17.85 -0.19
CA MET A 95 4.22 16.94 0.66
C MET A 95 4.73 15.73 -0.12
N ALA A 96 3.88 15.10 -0.93
CA ALA A 96 4.27 13.94 -1.75
C ALA A 96 5.33 14.29 -2.80
N LYS A 97 5.23 15.47 -3.44
CA LYS A 97 6.26 15.99 -4.36
C LYS A 97 7.60 16.22 -3.66
N ALA A 98 7.59 16.85 -2.49
CA ALA A 98 8.81 17.12 -1.74
C ALA A 98 9.50 15.83 -1.29
N LEU A 99 8.72 14.83 -0.84
CA LEU A 99 9.23 13.49 -0.49
C LEU A 99 9.83 12.78 -1.71
N SER A 100 9.15 12.85 -2.85
CA SER A 100 9.63 12.31 -4.12
C SER A 100 10.95 12.96 -4.57
N CYS A 101 11.03 14.30 -4.55
CA CYS A 101 12.24 15.07 -4.84
C CYS A 101 13.38 14.73 -3.88
N GLY A 102 13.10 14.62 -2.57
CA GLY A 102 14.09 14.24 -1.56
C GLY A 102 14.64 12.83 -1.77
N ALA A 103 13.79 11.88 -2.15
CA ALA A 103 14.20 10.52 -2.50
C ALA A 103 15.06 10.49 -3.77
N GLU A 104 14.72 11.29 -4.80
CA GLU A 104 15.50 11.38 -6.04
C GLU A 104 16.87 12.03 -5.80
N LEU A 105 16.91 13.11 -5.00
CA LEU A 105 18.14 13.75 -4.60
C LEU A 105 19.04 12.79 -3.81
N ALA A 106 18.48 12.06 -2.85
CA ALA A 106 19.22 11.06 -2.08
C ALA A 106 19.76 9.94 -2.98
N GLN A 107 18.99 9.48 -3.96
CA GLN A 107 19.42 8.48 -4.93
C GLN A 107 20.57 9.00 -5.82
N ASN A 108 20.43 10.20 -6.38
CA ASN A 108 21.45 10.82 -7.23
C ASN A 108 22.75 11.07 -6.46
N GLN A 109 22.66 11.59 -5.23
CA GLN A 109 23.84 11.77 -4.37
C GLN A 109 24.51 10.44 -3.99
N THR A 110 23.72 9.37 -3.77
CA THR A 110 24.24 8.03 -3.48
C THR A 110 24.92 7.43 -4.71
N ALA A 111 24.33 7.58 -5.90
CA ALA A 111 24.89 7.11 -7.16
C ALA A 111 26.21 7.83 -7.49
N GLU A 112 26.26 9.15 -7.34
CA GLU A 112 27.49 9.93 -7.57
C GLU A 112 28.62 9.50 -6.63
N ARG A 113 28.33 9.21 -5.36
CA ARG A 113 29.34 8.71 -4.41
C ARG A 113 29.81 7.31 -4.75
N LEU A 114 28.89 6.43 -5.11
CA LEU A 114 29.23 5.09 -5.53
C LEU A 114 30.12 5.12 -6.78
N GLN A 115 29.88 6.07 -7.68
CA GLN A 115 30.74 6.32 -8.83
C GLN A 115 32.13 6.85 -8.43
N ARG A 116 32.22 7.79 -7.48
CA ARG A 116 33.52 8.24 -6.94
C ARG A 116 34.29 7.13 -6.20
N ALA A 117 33.59 6.23 -5.50
CA ALA A 117 34.21 5.08 -4.85
C ALA A 117 34.63 3.97 -5.82
N LYS A 118 34.09 3.97 -7.05
CA LYS A 118 34.39 2.95 -8.07
C LYS A 118 35.84 3.02 -8.54
N GLU A 119 36.38 4.21 -8.74
CA GLU A 119 37.74 4.41 -9.25
C GLU A 119 38.83 3.79 -8.35
N PRO A 120 38.89 4.07 -7.03
CA PRO A 120 39.87 3.42 -6.16
C PRO A 120 39.64 1.91 -6.02
N LEU A 121 38.39 1.43 -6.08
CA LEU A 121 38.09 0.00 -6.10
C LEU A 121 38.60 -0.70 -7.38
N LEU A 122 38.50 -0.04 -8.54
CA LEU A 122 39.07 -0.54 -9.80
C LEU A 122 40.60 -0.56 -9.75
N ASN A 123 41.24 0.46 -9.15
CA ASN A 123 42.70 0.49 -8.98
C ASN A 123 43.19 -0.63 -8.06
N PHE A 124 42.53 -0.85 -6.91
CA PHE A 124 42.79 -1.98 -6.03
C PHE A 124 42.64 -3.32 -6.77
N GLN A 125 41.60 -3.48 -7.58
CA GLN A 125 41.38 -4.68 -8.38
C GLN A 125 42.51 -4.92 -9.38
N ASN A 126 42.96 -3.88 -10.08
CA ASN A 126 44.09 -3.99 -11.02
C ASN A 126 45.36 -4.43 -10.30
N LYS A 127 45.65 -3.90 -9.11
CA LYS A 127 46.80 -4.34 -8.30
C LYS A 127 46.70 -5.80 -7.88
N ILE A 128 45.52 -6.32 -7.51
CA ILE A 128 45.33 -7.76 -7.24
C ILE A 128 45.58 -8.60 -8.48
N LYS A 129 45.10 -8.15 -9.63
CA LYS A 129 45.34 -8.81 -10.91
C LYS A 129 46.84 -8.88 -11.21
N ASP A 130 47.59 -7.82 -10.94
CA ASP A 130 49.05 -7.78 -11.12
C ASP A 130 49.79 -8.72 -10.16
N ILE A 131 49.35 -8.83 -8.90
CA ILE A 131 49.87 -9.87 -7.97
C ILE A 131 49.62 -11.25 -8.55
N GLY A 132 48.40 -11.52 -9.02
CA GLY A 132 48.04 -12.81 -9.61
C GLY A 132 48.88 -13.13 -10.84
N GLN A 133 49.17 -12.13 -11.69
CA GLN A 133 50.03 -12.28 -12.85
C GLN A 133 51.49 -12.51 -12.46
N ASN A 134 52.03 -11.74 -11.51
CA ASN A 134 53.40 -11.91 -11.02
C ASN A 134 53.60 -13.26 -10.32
N ALA A 135 52.63 -13.69 -9.51
CA ALA A 135 52.59 -15.01 -8.91
C ALA A 135 52.57 -16.08 -10.00
N LYS A 136 51.74 -15.92 -11.04
CA LYS A 136 51.72 -16.82 -12.20
C LYS A 136 53.08 -16.93 -12.89
N VAL A 137 53.82 -15.82 -13.06
CA VAL A 137 55.18 -15.84 -13.63
C VAL A 137 56.15 -16.65 -12.75
N VAL A 138 56.13 -16.44 -11.43
CA VAL A 138 56.96 -17.20 -10.47
C VAL A 138 56.61 -18.69 -10.52
N CYS A 139 55.32 -18.99 -10.45
CA CYS A 139 54.73 -20.30 -10.58
C CYS A 139 55.15 -21.02 -11.88
N ASP A 140 55.11 -20.33 -13.02
CA ASP A 140 55.55 -20.89 -14.30
C ASP A 140 57.07 -21.12 -14.34
N ARG A 141 57.86 -20.27 -13.66
CA ARG A 141 59.31 -20.48 -13.50
C ARG A 141 59.59 -21.73 -12.66
N VAL A 142 58.91 -21.91 -11.52
CA VAL A 142 58.99 -23.11 -10.68
C VAL A 142 58.58 -24.34 -11.47
N ARG A 143 57.46 -24.27 -12.21
CA ARG A 143 56.98 -25.37 -13.06
C ARG A 143 57.98 -25.74 -14.15
N LYS A 144 58.64 -24.76 -14.79
CA LYS A 144 59.71 -25.00 -15.78
C LYS A 144 60.93 -25.66 -15.13
N PHE A 145 61.34 -25.20 -13.95
CA PHE A 145 62.45 -25.76 -13.20
C PHE A 145 62.19 -27.21 -12.79
N VAL A 146 61.03 -27.51 -12.19
CA VAL A 146 60.62 -28.87 -11.83
C VAL A 146 60.57 -29.78 -13.06
N ARG A 147 60.02 -29.30 -14.19
CA ARG A 147 60.04 -30.06 -15.45
C ARG A 147 61.46 -30.38 -15.92
N SER A 148 62.39 -29.42 -15.85
CA SER A 148 63.79 -29.64 -16.22
C SER A 148 64.48 -30.70 -15.35
N ILE A 149 64.23 -30.68 -14.03
CA ILE A 149 64.72 -31.72 -13.10
C ILE A 149 64.13 -33.08 -13.49
N MET A 150 62.81 -33.15 -13.67
CA MET A 150 62.11 -34.38 -14.04
C MET A 150 62.60 -34.95 -15.38
N ASP A 151 62.87 -34.11 -16.38
CA ASP A 151 63.38 -34.53 -17.68
C ASP A 151 64.79 -35.10 -17.56
N SER A 152 65.63 -34.48 -16.74
CA SER A 152 66.98 -34.98 -16.40
C SER A 152 66.91 -36.33 -15.69
N THR A 153 65.99 -36.51 -14.73
CA THR A 153 65.77 -37.82 -14.08
C THR A 153 65.13 -38.85 -15.02
N ARG A 154 64.36 -38.40 -16.02
CA ARG A 154 63.81 -39.28 -17.05
C ARG A 154 64.91 -39.90 -17.90
N HIS A 155 66.04 -39.23 -18.12
CA HIS A 155 67.22 -39.85 -18.75
C HIS A 155 67.74 -41.03 -17.92
N VAL A 156 67.87 -40.87 -16.60
CA VAL A 156 68.28 -41.94 -15.68
C VAL A 156 67.29 -43.10 -15.73
N ALA A 157 65.99 -42.81 -15.67
CA ALA A 157 64.94 -43.83 -15.79
C ALA A 157 64.98 -44.57 -17.14
N ARG A 158 65.24 -43.87 -18.26
CA ARG A 158 65.42 -44.48 -19.58
C ARG A 158 66.67 -45.37 -19.63
N THR A 159 67.79 -44.92 -19.07
CA THR A 159 69.02 -45.72 -19.00
C THR A 159 68.81 -46.97 -18.16
N LEU A 160 68.17 -46.85 -16.99
CA LEU A 160 67.82 -48.00 -16.14
C LEU A 160 66.89 -48.98 -16.87
N ARG A 161 65.93 -48.48 -17.66
CA ARG A 161 65.08 -49.32 -18.52
C ARG A 161 65.87 -50.01 -19.62
N ASN A 162 66.87 -49.36 -20.21
CA ASN A 162 67.73 -49.99 -21.21
C ASN A 162 68.64 -51.06 -20.58
N VAL A 163 69.21 -50.79 -19.40
CA VAL A 163 69.98 -51.76 -18.60
C VAL A 163 69.09 -52.95 -18.21
N TRP A 164 67.84 -52.71 -17.82
CA TRP A 164 66.86 -53.76 -17.58
C TRP A 164 66.67 -54.67 -18.79
N LEU A 165 66.37 -54.08 -19.95
CA LEU A 165 66.14 -54.82 -21.18
C LEU A 165 67.37 -55.62 -21.60
N TRP A 166 68.56 -55.05 -21.39
CA TRP A 166 69.82 -55.74 -21.61
C TRP A 166 69.99 -56.93 -20.65
N LEU A 167 69.74 -56.77 -19.35
CA LEU A 167 69.82 -57.86 -18.36
C LEU A 167 68.85 -59.00 -18.67
N VAL A 168 67.63 -58.68 -19.12
CA VAL A 168 66.65 -59.69 -19.59
C VAL A 168 67.24 -60.48 -20.75
N LYS A 169 67.83 -59.78 -21.73
CA LYS A 169 68.42 -60.42 -22.91
C LYS A 169 69.60 -61.31 -22.53
N VAL A 170 70.49 -60.84 -21.65
CA VAL A 170 71.64 -61.61 -21.16
C VAL A 170 71.20 -62.82 -20.35
N GLY A 171 70.24 -62.67 -19.44
CA GLY A 171 69.69 -63.80 -18.67
C GLY A 171 69.07 -64.87 -19.57
N ASN A 172 68.34 -64.47 -20.61
CA ASN A 172 67.76 -65.38 -21.59
C ASN A 172 68.82 -66.10 -22.43
N VAL A 173 69.88 -65.39 -22.86
CA VAL A 173 71.00 -65.99 -23.60
C VAL A 173 71.79 -66.96 -22.70
N CYS A 174 72.07 -66.59 -21.45
CA CYS A 174 72.76 -67.43 -20.47
C CYS A 174 72.05 -68.78 -20.30
N ASN A 175 70.73 -68.75 -20.07
CA ASN A 175 69.93 -69.97 -19.94
C ASN A 175 69.85 -70.80 -21.23
N ARG A 176 69.93 -70.15 -22.40
CA ARG A 176 69.84 -70.82 -23.70
C ARG A 176 71.14 -71.52 -24.10
N GLU A 177 72.28 -70.89 -23.86
CA GLU A 177 73.60 -71.40 -24.27
C GLU A 177 74.21 -72.38 -23.26
N LEU A 178 74.10 -72.11 -21.95
CA LEU A 178 74.78 -72.92 -20.92
C LEU A 178 73.94 -74.12 -20.46
N GLY A 179 72.61 -74.10 -20.67
CA GLY A 179 71.70 -75.11 -20.14
C GLY A 179 71.76 -75.23 -18.61
N SER A 180 70.95 -76.11 -18.00
CA SER A 180 71.12 -76.40 -16.57
C SER A 180 72.38 -77.27 -16.36
N PRO A 181 73.23 -76.97 -15.36
CA PRO A 181 74.47 -77.73 -15.10
C PRO A 181 74.22 -79.24 -14.95
N GLN A 182 73.10 -79.59 -14.31
CA GLN A 182 72.63 -80.96 -14.14
C GLN A 182 72.37 -81.65 -15.49
N GLY A 183 71.71 -80.96 -16.43
CA GLY A 183 71.38 -81.49 -17.75
C GLY A 183 72.60 -81.71 -18.64
N SER A 184 73.65 -80.89 -18.50
CA SER A 184 74.90 -81.06 -19.24
C SER A 184 75.77 -82.20 -18.69
N CYS A 185 75.79 -82.42 -17.37
CA CYS A 185 76.51 -83.54 -16.73
C CYS A 185 75.97 -84.91 -17.19
N ILE A 186 74.64 -85.09 -17.13
CA ILE A 186 73.97 -86.33 -17.56
C ILE A 186 74.30 -86.64 -19.03
N ARG A 187 74.24 -85.61 -19.90
CA ARG A 187 74.50 -85.75 -21.33
C ARG A 187 75.93 -86.19 -21.65
N TYR A 188 76.91 -85.75 -20.86
CA TYR A 188 78.31 -86.17 -21.02
C TYR A 188 78.52 -87.63 -20.65
N ILE A 189 77.89 -88.10 -19.56
CA ILE A 189 77.96 -89.50 -19.16
C ILE A 189 77.27 -90.41 -20.17
N ASP A 190 76.13 -90.00 -20.73
CA ASP A 190 75.49 -90.72 -21.82
C ASP A 190 76.41 -90.82 -23.05
N LYS A 191 77.04 -89.70 -23.43
CA LYS A 191 77.98 -89.68 -24.57
C LYS A 191 79.23 -90.53 -24.33
N ALA A 192 79.72 -90.62 -23.09
CA ALA A 192 80.84 -91.48 -22.72
C ALA A 192 80.47 -92.97 -22.81
N LYS A 193 79.26 -93.33 -22.37
CA LYS A 193 78.71 -94.68 -22.51
C LYS A 193 78.54 -95.05 -23.99
N ASP A 194 77.96 -94.17 -24.81
CA ASP A 194 77.79 -94.39 -26.25
C ASP A 194 79.14 -94.48 -27.00
N SER A 195 80.16 -93.75 -26.57
CA SER A 195 81.51 -93.88 -27.12
C SER A 195 82.20 -95.18 -26.69
N CYS A 196 81.97 -95.65 -25.46
CA CYS A 196 82.47 -96.94 -24.99
C CYS A 196 81.85 -98.11 -25.78
N GLU A 197 80.52 -98.09 -25.98
CA GLU A 197 79.80 -99.11 -26.76
C GLU A 197 80.32 -99.18 -28.20
N ARG A 198 80.68 -98.03 -28.79
CA ARG A 198 81.28 -97.97 -30.14
C ARG A 198 82.73 -98.48 -30.20
N ALA A 199 83.52 -98.27 -29.14
CA ALA A 199 84.93 -98.65 -29.12
C ALA A 199 85.14 -100.15 -28.86
N ILE A 200 84.26 -100.79 -28.08
CA ILE A 200 84.39 -102.21 -27.69
C ILE A 200 83.04 -102.94 -27.88
N PRO A 201 82.61 -103.16 -29.13
CA PRO A 201 81.27 -103.69 -29.42
C PRO A 201 81.04 -105.11 -28.88
N PHE A 202 82.08 -105.94 -28.78
CA PHE A 202 81.98 -107.32 -28.30
C PHE A 202 81.76 -107.44 -26.79
N PHE A 203 82.11 -106.42 -26.00
CA PHE A 203 81.95 -106.40 -24.53
C PHE A 203 81.11 -105.20 -24.07
N PHE A 204 80.06 -104.84 -24.82
CA PHE A 204 79.25 -103.64 -24.59
C PHE A 204 78.61 -103.58 -23.19
N HIS A 205 78.32 -104.73 -22.56
CA HIS A 205 77.75 -104.81 -21.21
C HIS A 205 78.61 -104.10 -20.15
N LEU A 206 79.94 -104.10 -20.30
CA LEU A 206 80.86 -103.45 -19.36
C LEU A 206 80.71 -101.91 -19.39
N CYS A 207 80.26 -101.33 -20.51
CA CYS A 207 80.07 -99.88 -20.65
C CYS A 207 78.89 -99.34 -19.83
N TYR A 208 77.96 -100.18 -19.37
CA TYR A 208 76.86 -99.75 -18.49
C TYR A 208 77.33 -99.31 -17.10
N VAL A 209 78.53 -99.72 -16.66
CA VAL A 209 79.13 -99.22 -15.42
C VAL A 209 79.32 -97.70 -15.46
N VAL A 210 79.54 -97.12 -16.65
CA VAL A 210 79.65 -95.66 -16.85
C VAL A 210 78.37 -94.95 -16.45
N LEU A 211 77.19 -95.59 -16.60
CA LEU A 211 75.91 -95.01 -16.20
C LEU A 211 75.76 -94.89 -14.68
N SER A 212 76.41 -95.74 -13.88
CA SER A 212 76.37 -95.66 -12.42
C SER A 212 76.96 -94.34 -11.90
N PHE A 213 77.86 -93.71 -12.67
CA PHE A 213 78.40 -92.39 -12.36
C PHE A 213 77.39 -91.25 -12.56
N LYS A 214 76.20 -91.48 -13.16
CA LYS A 214 75.12 -90.46 -13.22
C LYS A 214 74.67 -90.00 -11.84
N ILE A 215 74.81 -90.85 -10.82
CA ILE A 215 74.49 -90.49 -9.43
C ILE A 215 75.39 -89.34 -8.95
N LEU A 216 76.66 -89.27 -9.38
CA LEU A 216 77.52 -88.13 -9.05
C LEU A 216 77.00 -86.80 -9.61
N CYS A 217 76.27 -86.81 -10.74
CA CYS A 217 75.64 -85.60 -11.27
C CYS A 217 74.49 -85.06 -10.40
N ASN A 218 73.89 -85.90 -9.54
CA ASN A 218 72.85 -85.49 -8.58
C ASN A 218 73.43 -85.18 -7.19
N VAL A 219 74.57 -85.78 -6.83
CA VAL A 219 75.17 -85.67 -5.48
C VAL A 219 76.22 -84.56 -5.39
N ILE A 220 76.87 -84.21 -6.50
CA ILE A 220 77.81 -83.07 -6.54
C ILE A 220 77.06 -81.86 -7.08
N PRO A 221 76.85 -80.80 -6.28
CA PRO A 221 76.44 -79.52 -6.81
C PRO A 221 77.65 -78.93 -7.56
N LEU A 222 77.86 -79.32 -8.82
CA LEU A 222 78.67 -78.56 -9.79
C LEU A 222 77.93 -77.25 -10.18
N SER A 223 77.33 -76.58 -9.19
CA SER A 223 76.28 -75.57 -9.34
C SER A 223 76.65 -74.23 -8.70
N THR A 224 77.90 -74.01 -8.30
CA THR A 224 78.30 -72.74 -7.67
C THR A 224 78.83 -71.69 -8.63
N VAL A 225 79.37 -72.05 -9.80
CA VAL A 225 79.94 -71.03 -10.71
C VAL A 225 78.98 -70.68 -11.86
N ALA A 226 78.41 -71.67 -12.56
CA ALA A 226 77.53 -71.41 -13.70
C ALA A 226 76.13 -70.89 -13.30
N ALA A 227 75.56 -71.36 -12.18
CA ALA A 227 74.26 -70.88 -11.71
C ALA A 227 74.34 -69.43 -11.20
N VAL A 228 75.48 -69.02 -10.65
CA VAL A 228 75.70 -67.63 -10.19
C VAL A 228 75.61 -66.66 -11.37
N PHE A 229 76.22 -66.97 -12.52
CA PHE A 229 76.16 -66.09 -13.69
C PHE A 229 74.75 -65.96 -14.31
N CYS A 230 73.91 -67.00 -14.27
CA CYS A 230 72.54 -66.90 -14.83
C CYS A 230 71.48 -66.42 -13.81
N VAL A 231 71.72 -66.57 -12.50
CA VAL A 231 70.80 -66.10 -11.43
C VAL A 231 71.01 -64.61 -11.12
N ILE A 232 72.26 -64.12 -11.15
CA ILE A 232 72.57 -62.70 -10.88
C ILE A 232 71.75 -61.75 -11.78
N PRO A 233 71.67 -61.93 -13.12
CA PRO A 233 70.86 -61.06 -13.97
C PRO A 233 69.39 -61.05 -13.60
N ARG A 234 68.82 -62.20 -13.20
CA ARG A 234 67.41 -62.30 -12.78
C ARG A 234 67.16 -61.64 -11.42
N TYR A 235 68.09 -61.74 -10.49
CA TYR A 235 68.02 -61.07 -9.20
C TYR A 235 68.13 -59.54 -9.36
N ILE A 236 69.15 -59.07 -10.09
CA ILE A 236 69.36 -57.64 -10.39
C ILE A 236 68.18 -57.09 -11.18
N GLN A 237 67.64 -57.88 -12.12
CA GLN A 237 66.38 -57.58 -12.77
C GLN A 237 65.33 -57.37 -11.69
N THR A 238 64.84 -58.38 -10.97
CA THR A 238 63.72 -58.16 -10.01
C THR A 238 63.92 -56.95 -9.08
N PHE A 239 65.14 -56.73 -8.59
CA PHE A 239 65.56 -55.57 -7.80
C PHE A 239 65.36 -54.21 -8.50
N ILE A 240 65.83 -54.03 -9.75
CA ILE A 240 65.72 -52.75 -10.47
C ILE A 240 64.26 -52.34 -10.69
N ARG A 241 63.30 -53.26 -10.84
CA ARG A 241 61.90 -52.93 -11.18
C ARG A 241 61.10 -52.61 -9.94
N SER A 242 61.20 -53.47 -8.92
CA SER A 242 60.46 -53.27 -7.69
C SER A 242 61.02 -52.12 -6.87
N ASN A 243 62.35 -51.98 -6.81
CA ASN A 243 62.99 -51.06 -5.86
C ASN A 243 63.47 -49.75 -6.49
N VAL A 244 63.57 -49.66 -7.82
CA VAL A 244 64.12 -48.46 -8.49
C VAL A 244 63.14 -47.87 -9.50
N ALA A 245 62.76 -48.61 -10.55
CA ALA A 245 62.01 -48.05 -11.68
C ALA A 245 60.57 -47.64 -11.33
N ALA A 246 59.81 -48.51 -10.65
CA ALA A 246 58.42 -48.20 -10.29
C ALA A 246 58.33 -47.09 -9.22
N PRO A 247 59.09 -47.12 -8.11
CA PRO A 247 59.08 -46.04 -7.12
C PRO A 247 59.54 -44.70 -7.71
N LEU A 248 60.57 -44.69 -8.57
CA LEU A 248 61.06 -43.47 -9.21
C LEU A 248 60.02 -42.85 -10.14
N THR A 249 59.34 -43.66 -10.96
CA THR A 249 58.32 -43.15 -11.89
C THR A 249 57.11 -42.60 -11.14
N ASP A 250 56.71 -43.30 -10.08
CA ASP A 250 55.58 -42.89 -9.25
C ASP A 250 55.89 -41.61 -8.45
N ALA A 251 57.09 -41.51 -7.86
CA ALA A 251 57.57 -40.29 -7.23
C ALA A 251 57.61 -39.09 -8.20
N LEU A 252 58.10 -39.29 -9.43
CA LEU A 252 58.13 -38.25 -10.46
C LEU A 252 56.71 -37.78 -10.86
N ASN A 253 55.74 -38.69 -10.93
CA ASN A 253 54.36 -38.34 -11.26
C ASN A 253 53.65 -37.63 -10.10
N ARG A 254 53.88 -38.05 -8.85
CA ARG A 254 53.36 -37.35 -7.66
C ARG A 254 53.91 -35.93 -7.58
N VAL A 255 55.21 -35.75 -7.78
CA VAL A 255 55.84 -34.43 -7.87
C VAL A 255 55.21 -33.61 -8.98
N ARG A 256 54.99 -34.18 -10.17
CA ARG A 256 54.35 -33.48 -11.29
C ARG A 256 52.95 -32.97 -10.96
N ALA A 257 52.13 -33.81 -10.34
CA ALA A 257 50.74 -33.47 -10.02
C ALA A 257 50.64 -32.29 -9.05
N GLU A 258 51.60 -32.15 -8.12
CA GLU A 258 51.62 -31.04 -7.16
C GLU A 258 51.87 -29.67 -7.81
N PHE A 259 52.48 -29.62 -9.00
CA PHE A 259 52.89 -28.38 -9.68
C PHE A 259 52.06 -28.03 -10.93
N GLU A 260 50.99 -28.77 -11.22
CA GLU A 260 50.01 -28.45 -12.27
C GLU A 260 48.81 -27.71 -11.66
N PHE A 261 48.75 -26.38 -11.83
CA PHE A 261 47.66 -25.53 -11.31
C PHE A 261 47.26 -24.45 -12.34
N ASN A 262 45.99 -24.06 -12.32
CA ASN A 262 45.43 -23.02 -13.19
C ASN A 262 44.88 -21.87 -12.31
N ILE A 263 45.42 -20.66 -12.48
CA ILE A 263 44.99 -19.48 -11.73
C ILE A 263 44.11 -18.64 -12.67
N SER A 264 42.82 -18.54 -12.35
CA SER A 264 41.87 -17.63 -13.01
C SER A 264 41.34 -16.60 -12.01
N VAL A 265 41.29 -15.34 -12.44
CA VAL A 265 40.75 -14.22 -11.65
C VAL A 265 39.54 -13.66 -12.42
N VAL A 266 38.33 -13.88 -11.91
CA VAL A 266 37.08 -13.43 -12.54
C VAL A 266 36.32 -12.52 -11.57
N HIS A 267 35.87 -11.36 -12.04
CA HIS A 267 35.12 -10.39 -11.24
C HIS A 267 33.95 -9.81 -12.03
N HIS A 268 32.82 -9.60 -11.33
CA HIS A 268 31.65 -8.91 -11.84
C HIS A 268 31.27 -7.79 -10.87
N PHE A 269 31.48 -6.53 -11.27
CA PHE A 269 30.98 -5.36 -10.55
C PHE A 269 29.89 -4.72 -11.39
N ASN A 270 28.65 -5.19 -11.23
CA ASN A 270 27.49 -4.64 -11.92
C ASN A 270 26.57 -3.99 -10.89
N VAL A 271 26.59 -2.67 -10.83
CA VAL A 271 25.65 -1.89 -10.03
C VAL A 271 24.62 -1.31 -10.98
N SER A 272 23.41 -1.89 -10.99
CA SER A 272 22.27 -1.35 -11.71
C SER A 272 21.20 -0.88 -10.74
N LEU A 273 20.87 0.41 -10.78
CA LEU A 273 19.73 1.00 -10.07
C LEU A 273 18.52 0.95 -11.01
N ASN A 274 17.81 -0.19 -11.02
CA ASN A 274 16.61 -0.35 -11.86
C ASN A 274 15.37 0.13 -11.10
N ALA A 275 14.92 1.36 -11.37
CA ALA A 275 13.62 1.85 -10.94
C ALA A 275 12.61 1.70 -12.10
N SER A 276 11.41 1.19 -11.81
CA SER A 276 10.34 0.98 -12.80
C SER A 276 9.63 2.27 -13.22
N LYS A 277 9.69 3.31 -12.39
CA LYS A 277 9.16 4.66 -12.64
C LYS A 277 10.09 5.70 -12.03
N SER A 278 10.13 6.88 -12.64
CA SER A 278 10.80 8.04 -12.04
C SER A 278 9.96 8.58 -10.88
N LEU A 279 10.62 9.11 -9.85
CA LEU A 279 9.95 9.67 -8.68
C LEU A 279 9.11 10.91 -9.05
N GLY A 280 9.56 11.71 -10.02
CA GLY A 280 8.79 12.82 -10.59
C GLY A 280 7.46 12.39 -11.22
N GLU A 281 7.43 11.28 -11.95
CA GLU A 281 6.22 10.74 -12.59
C GLU A 281 5.17 10.27 -11.56
N VAL A 282 5.62 9.70 -10.43
CA VAL A 282 4.72 9.35 -9.31
C VAL A 282 4.02 10.58 -8.73
N SER A 283 4.72 11.71 -8.64
CA SER A 283 4.14 12.94 -8.11
C SER A 283 3.10 13.58 -9.05
N LEU A 284 3.29 13.42 -10.36
CA LEU A 284 2.32 13.86 -11.39
C LEU A 284 1.06 12.98 -11.37
N ASP A 285 1.22 11.65 -11.29
CA ASP A 285 0.11 10.71 -11.17
C ASP A 285 -0.77 11.05 -9.94
N MET A 286 -0.16 11.46 -8.82
CA MET A 286 -0.90 11.88 -7.62
C MET A 286 -1.69 13.17 -7.84
N MET A 287 -1.13 14.19 -8.49
CA MET A 287 -1.86 15.43 -8.79
C MET A 287 -3.05 15.20 -9.72
N GLU A 288 -2.87 14.35 -10.73
CA GLU A 288 -3.93 14.01 -11.68
C GLU A 288 -5.08 13.29 -10.96
N ALA A 289 -4.77 12.36 -10.06
CA ALA A 289 -5.77 11.68 -9.24
C ALA A 289 -6.56 12.67 -8.36
N VAL A 290 -5.86 13.63 -7.73
CA VAL A 290 -6.48 14.69 -6.92
C VAL A 290 -7.47 15.51 -7.73
N LYS A 291 -7.07 15.95 -8.93
CA LYS A 291 -7.94 16.69 -9.85
C LYS A 291 -9.18 15.87 -10.23
N GLN A 292 -9.00 14.59 -10.53
CA GLN A 292 -10.09 13.67 -10.89
C GLN A 292 -11.11 13.50 -9.76
N TYR A 293 -10.67 13.42 -8.49
CA TYR A 293 -11.58 13.33 -7.34
C TYR A 293 -12.36 14.61 -7.06
N LEU A 294 -11.82 15.78 -7.41
CA LEU A 294 -12.42 17.09 -7.15
C LEU A 294 -13.35 17.58 -8.27
N GLU A 295 -13.15 17.09 -9.49
CA GLU A 295 -13.96 17.41 -10.67
C GLU A 295 -15.49 17.22 -10.48
N PRO A 296 -16.01 16.13 -9.86
CA PRO A 296 -17.45 16.00 -9.63
C PRO A 296 -18.01 17.09 -8.71
N TYR A 297 -17.24 17.57 -7.74
CA TYR A 297 -17.67 18.64 -6.85
C TYR A 297 -17.66 20.00 -7.54
N HIS A 298 -16.67 20.26 -8.40
CA HIS A 298 -16.63 21.44 -9.29
C HIS A 298 -17.86 21.50 -10.18
N ARG A 299 -18.11 20.42 -10.91
CA ARG A 299 -19.31 20.29 -11.73
C ARG A 299 -20.60 20.43 -10.92
N ALA A 300 -20.69 19.82 -9.74
CA ALA A 300 -21.89 19.91 -8.91
C ALA A 300 -22.25 21.35 -8.47
N LEU A 301 -21.25 22.19 -8.19
CA LEU A 301 -21.47 23.61 -7.84
C LEU A 301 -21.82 24.47 -9.06
N GLU A 302 -21.21 24.20 -10.21
CA GLU A 302 -21.65 24.80 -11.49
C GLU A 302 -23.10 24.43 -11.78
N PHE A 303 -23.48 23.16 -11.60
CA PHE A 303 -24.88 22.72 -11.70
C PHE A 303 -25.78 23.36 -10.63
N PHE A 304 -25.28 23.63 -9.42
CA PHE A 304 -26.05 24.31 -8.37
C PHE A 304 -26.52 25.69 -8.82
N SER A 305 -25.75 26.38 -9.67
CA SER A 305 -26.17 27.66 -10.26
C SER A 305 -27.42 27.52 -11.14
N TYR A 306 -27.48 26.50 -12.01
CA TYR A 306 -28.65 26.19 -12.82
C TYR A 306 -29.81 25.60 -11.99
N ILE A 307 -29.48 24.82 -10.95
CA ILE A 307 -30.45 24.24 -10.02
C ILE A 307 -31.10 25.31 -9.15
N SER A 308 -30.49 26.47 -8.92
CA SER A 308 -31.07 27.53 -8.10
C SER A 308 -32.44 28.01 -8.62
N PHE A 309 -32.61 28.12 -9.94
CA PHE A 309 -33.92 28.39 -10.55
C PHE A 309 -34.89 27.22 -10.38
N LEU A 310 -34.42 25.98 -10.59
CA LEU A 310 -35.22 24.76 -10.36
C LEU A 310 -35.63 24.63 -8.88
N ALA A 311 -34.80 25.08 -7.95
CA ALA A 311 -35.05 25.11 -6.52
C ALA A 311 -36.19 26.09 -6.18
N ILE A 312 -36.21 27.27 -6.80
CA ILE A 312 -37.34 28.21 -6.67
C ILE A 312 -38.63 27.58 -7.21
N LEU A 313 -38.57 26.95 -8.39
CA LEU A 313 -39.72 26.24 -8.97
C LEU A 313 -40.19 25.09 -8.06
N TYR A 314 -39.27 24.36 -7.46
CA TYR A 314 -39.53 23.28 -6.52
C TYR A 314 -40.23 23.78 -5.25
N LEU A 315 -39.78 24.91 -4.68
CA LEU A 315 -40.43 25.56 -3.54
C LEU A 315 -41.84 26.04 -3.91
N CYS A 316 -42.02 26.62 -5.10
CA CYS A 316 -43.32 27.00 -5.64
C CYS A 316 -44.25 25.79 -5.82
N PHE A 317 -43.73 24.68 -6.34
CA PHE A 317 -44.47 23.42 -6.48
C PHE A 317 -44.97 22.92 -5.12
N HIS A 318 -44.10 22.89 -4.10
CA HIS A 318 -44.48 22.52 -2.74
C HIS A 318 -45.52 23.47 -2.14
N ALA A 319 -45.40 24.78 -2.37
CA ALA A 319 -46.41 25.75 -1.95
C ALA A 319 -47.77 25.48 -2.62
N VAL A 320 -47.80 25.23 -3.92
CA VAL A 320 -49.04 24.88 -4.64
C VAL A 320 -49.61 23.56 -4.14
N ARG A 321 -48.77 22.55 -3.89
CA ARG A 321 -49.18 21.25 -3.35
C ARG A 321 -49.75 21.39 -1.94
N TYR A 322 -49.11 22.17 -1.08
CA TYR A 322 -49.59 22.46 0.28
C TYR A 322 -50.97 23.13 0.22
N ARG A 323 -51.13 24.15 -0.63
CA ARG A 323 -52.43 24.81 -0.86
C ARG A 323 -53.49 23.81 -1.32
N ARG A 324 -53.19 22.96 -2.30
CA ARG A 324 -54.16 21.97 -2.81
C ARG A 324 -54.61 21.01 -1.72
N ARG A 325 -53.67 20.53 -0.88
CA ARG A 325 -54.01 19.66 0.27
C ARG A 325 -54.80 20.41 1.33
N TYR A 326 -54.38 21.64 1.66
CA TYR A 326 -55.06 22.48 2.63
C TYR A 326 -56.54 22.73 2.28
N LEU A 327 -56.87 22.81 0.99
CA LEU A 327 -58.23 23.04 0.49
C LEU A 327 -59.06 21.76 0.30
N ARG A 328 -58.44 20.57 0.27
CA ARG A 328 -59.11 19.29 -0.02
C ARG A 328 -59.18 18.32 1.14
N ASP A 329 -58.25 18.42 2.08
CA ASP A 329 -58.08 17.47 3.18
C ASP A 329 -58.17 18.20 4.52
N ASP A 330 -59.26 17.97 5.24
CA ASP A 330 -59.52 18.60 6.55
C ASP A 330 -58.63 18.03 7.66
N THR A 331 -57.99 16.88 7.46
CA THR A 331 -57.08 16.27 8.44
C THR A 331 -55.65 16.81 8.32
N PHE A 332 -55.29 17.35 7.15
CA PHE A 332 -53.93 17.77 6.83
C PHE A 332 -53.51 19.04 7.59
N ASP A 333 -52.50 18.96 8.46
CA ASP A 333 -51.98 20.11 9.25
C ASP A 333 -53.07 20.83 10.07
N ASN A 334 -54.12 20.09 10.46
CA ASN A 334 -55.25 20.59 11.26
C ASN A 334 -55.11 20.19 12.74
N VAL A 335 -54.07 20.69 13.39
CA VAL A 335 -53.73 20.33 14.79
C VAL A 335 -53.70 21.54 15.73
N TYR A 336 -54.16 22.70 15.26
CA TYR A 336 -53.91 23.95 15.96
C TYR A 336 -55.16 24.57 16.59
N ILE A 337 -55.07 24.95 17.85
CA ILE A 337 -56.12 25.64 18.58
C ILE A 337 -55.97 27.15 18.40
N THR A 338 -56.77 27.74 17.51
CA THR A 338 -56.76 29.18 17.21
C THR A 338 -57.72 29.95 18.10
N ARG A 339 -57.62 31.30 18.12
CA ARG A 339 -58.63 32.14 18.78
C ARG A 339 -60.05 31.88 18.24
N ARG A 340 -60.19 31.73 16.92
CA ARG A 340 -61.47 31.34 16.27
C ARG A 340 -61.99 29.96 16.71
N PHE A 341 -61.10 29.01 17.02
CA PHE A 341 -61.50 27.72 17.59
C PHE A 341 -62.06 27.89 19.00
N VAL A 342 -61.42 28.72 19.82
CA VAL A 342 -61.89 29.03 21.18
C VAL A 342 -63.25 29.73 21.13
N GLU A 343 -63.43 30.70 20.24
CA GLU A 343 -64.72 31.37 20.00
C GLU A 343 -65.83 30.41 19.50
N LEU A 344 -65.46 29.38 18.73
CA LEU A 344 -66.40 28.34 18.32
C LEU A 344 -66.82 27.48 19.52
N ASP A 345 -65.87 27.08 20.37
CA ASP A 345 -66.13 26.27 21.56
C ASP A 345 -66.97 27.02 22.60
N LEU A 346 -66.70 28.32 22.79
CA LEU A 346 -67.50 29.20 23.65
C LEU A 346 -68.94 29.32 23.16
N ARG A 347 -69.16 29.52 21.85
CA ARG A 347 -70.52 29.54 21.27
C ARG A 347 -71.24 28.20 21.44
N CYS A 348 -70.53 27.08 21.36
CA CYS A 348 -71.12 25.78 21.69
C CYS A 348 -71.53 25.71 23.16
N ALA A 349 -70.72 26.23 24.09
CA ALA A 349 -71.04 26.28 25.51
C ALA A 349 -72.31 27.12 25.80
N GLU A 350 -72.41 28.32 25.20
CA GLU A 350 -73.58 29.20 25.32
C GLU A 350 -74.87 28.54 24.80
N GLN A 351 -74.76 27.70 23.77
CA GLN A 351 -75.87 26.97 23.18
C GLN A 351 -76.18 25.63 23.89
N GLY A 352 -75.52 25.32 25.00
CA GLY A 352 -75.69 24.04 25.72
C GLY A 352 -75.18 22.81 24.95
N ARG A 353 -74.32 23.01 23.95
CA ARG A 353 -73.70 21.94 23.16
C ARG A 353 -72.41 21.45 23.85
N PRO A 354 -71.99 20.19 23.64
CA PRO A 354 -70.80 19.64 24.27
C PRO A 354 -69.53 20.42 23.88
N THR A 355 -68.73 20.80 24.88
CA THR A 355 -67.49 21.56 24.72
C THR A 355 -66.26 20.63 24.66
N VAL A 356 -65.19 21.10 24.01
CA VAL A 356 -63.94 20.36 23.86
C VAL A 356 -62.85 20.89 24.79
N LEU A 357 -62.87 22.18 25.17
CA LEU A 357 -61.87 22.74 26.09
C LEU A 357 -62.32 22.56 27.56
N PRO A 358 -61.39 22.34 28.52
CA PRO A 358 -59.94 22.32 28.39
C PRO A 358 -59.37 21.01 27.79
N LEU A 359 -58.16 21.10 27.22
CA LEU A 359 -57.45 19.93 26.70
C LEU A 359 -56.77 19.12 27.82
N SER A 360 -56.91 17.79 27.76
CA SER A 360 -56.18 16.87 28.63
C SER A 360 -54.66 16.94 28.40
N ALA A 361 -53.86 16.51 29.38
CA ALA A 361 -52.40 16.52 29.27
C ALA A 361 -51.88 15.74 28.04
N ARG A 362 -52.56 14.64 27.66
CA ARG A 362 -52.20 13.85 26.47
C ARG A 362 -52.54 14.60 25.18
N GLU A 363 -53.69 15.28 25.14
CA GLU A 363 -54.14 16.07 23.99
C GLU A 363 -53.27 17.31 23.75
N ARG A 364 -52.78 17.97 24.81
CA ARG A 364 -51.84 19.11 24.68
C ARG A 364 -50.52 18.75 23.97
N GLY A 365 -50.16 17.45 23.95
CA GLY A 365 -49.02 16.97 23.17
C GLY A 365 -49.28 16.87 21.67
N ARG A 366 -50.56 16.86 21.24
CA ARG A 366 -51.00 16.73 19.85
C ARG A 366 -51.60 18.02 19.30
N TYR A 367 -52.42 18.71 20.09
CA TYR A 367 -53.07 19.96 19.71
C TYR A 367 -52.38 21.14 20.39
N ILE A 368 -51.97 22.13 19.60
CA ILE A 368 -51.12 23.23 20.06
C ILE A 368 -51.67 24.60 19.62
N PRO A 369 -51.51 25.66 20.41
CA PRO A 369 -51.77 27.00 19.91
C PRO A 369 -50.72 27.39 18.85
N PRO A 370 -51.09 28.12 17.77
CA PRO A 370 -50.15 28.50 16.72
C PRO A 370 -48.91 29.25 17.23
N GLY A 371 -49.12 30.18 18.17
CA GLY A 371 -48.09 31.01 18.79
C GLY A 371 -47.38 30.36 19.99
N ALA A 372 -47.62 29.08 20.26
CA ALA A 372 -46.95 28.38 21.36
C ALA A 372 -45.45 28.27 21.12
N LEU A 373 -44.64 28.65 22.13
CA LEU A 373 -43.19 28.44 22.10
C LEU A 373 -42.78 26.97 22.34
N TRP A 374 -43.71 26.10 22.74
CA TRP A 374 -43.42 24.67 22.87
C TRP A 374 -43.73 23.91 21.57
N LEU A 375 -42.97 22.84 21.36
CA LEU A 375 -43.10 21.94 20.21
C LEU A 375 -44.08 20.80 20.53
N SER A 376 -44.93 20.46 19.56
CA SER A 376 -45.75 19.24 19.60
C SER A 376 -44.88 17.98 19.60
N LYS A 377 -45.44 16.83 19.97
CA LYS A 377 -44.69 15.55 19.95
C LYS A 377 -44.07 15.24 18.58
N ASN A 378 -44.79 15.54 17.50
CA ASN A 378 -44.31 15.31 16.15
C ASN A 378 -43.22 16.31 15.74
N GLU A 379 -43.41 17.60 16.05
CA GLU A 379 -42.39 18.63 15.80
C GLU A 379 -41.11 18.35 16.59
N ARG A 380 -41.22 17.91 17.85
CA ARG A 380 -40.05 17.56 18.69
C ARG A 380 -39.26 16.38 18.12
N ARG A 381 -39.95 15.34 17.63
CA ARG A 381 -39.30 14.20 16.96
C ARG A 381 -38.56 14.65 15.69
N GLN A 382 -39.20 15.48 14.88
CA GLN A 382 -38.59 16.01 13.66
C GLN A 382 -37.40 16.93 13.96
N TYR A 383 -37.52 17.79 14.97
CA TYR A 383 -36.45 18.64 15.46
C TYR A 383 -35.24 17.80 15.90
N GLY A 384 -35.43 16.76 16.71
CA GLY A 384 -34.35 15.88 17.16
C GLY A 384 -33.63 15.18 15.99
N LEU A 385 -34.36 14.64 15.02
CA LEU A 385 -33.78 14.03 13.82
C LEU A 385 -32.97 15.04 12.99
N GLN A 386 -33.47 16.27 12.88
CA GLN A 386 -32.80 17.33 12.12
C GLN A 386 -31.56 17.87 12.84
N LEU A 387 -31.61 18.01 14.16
CA LEU A 387 -30.48 18.42 14.97
C LEU A 387 -29.37 17.36 14.94
N PHE A 388 -29.72 16.07 15.02
CA PHE A 388 -28.77 14.98 14.87
C PHE A 388 -28.09 14.99 13.50
N ALA A 389 -28.88 15.17 12.43
CA ALA A 389 -28.32 15.29 11.08
C ALA A 389 -27.37 16.50 10.96
N PHE A 390 -27.76 17.66 11.48
CA PHE A 390 -26.92 18.86 11.53
C PHE A 390 -25.60 18.60 12.27
N LEU A 391 -25.66 18.04 13.49
CA LEU A 391 -24.47 17.76 14.30
C LEU A 391 -23.49 16.83 13.58
N ARG A 392 -24.00 15.79 12.91
CA ARG A 392 -23.18 14.87 12.10
C ARG A 392 -22.45 15.61 10.96
N HIS A 393 -23.13 16.53 10.28
CA HIS A 393 -22.52 17.29 9.18
C HIS A 393 -21.56 18.39 9.67
N VAL A 394 -21.82 18.98 10.83
CA VAL A 394 -20.87 19.90 11.48
C VAL A 394 -19.60 19.16 11.90
N LEU A 395 -19.74 17.96 12.48
CA LEU A 395 -18.59 17.13 12.85
C LEU A 395 -17.72 16.81 11.62
N LEU A 396 -18.35 16.41 10.50
CA LEU A 396 -17.63 16.15 9.26
C LEU A 396 -16.93 17.42 8.73
N GLY A 397 -17.65 18.54 8.59
CA GLY A 397 -17.07 19.78 8.08
C GLY A 397 -15.94 20.32 8.96
N PHE A 398 -16.13 20.27 10.29
CA PHE A 398 -15.11 20.66 11.26
C PHE A 398 -13.87 19.75 11.16
N SER A 399 -14.04 18.44 10.97
CA SER A 399 -12.90 17.52 10.82
C SER A 399 -12.06 17.82 9.57
N ILE A 400 -12.68 18.21 8.45
CA ILE A 400 -11.98 18.58 7.22
C ILE A 400 -11.23 19.92 7.42
N ILE A 401 -11.87 20.92 8.02
CA ILE A 401 -11.25 22.22 8.33
C ILE A 401 -10.07 22.05 9.28
N LEU A 402 -10.22 21.22 10.31
CA LEU A 402 -9.15 20.92 11.26
C LEU A 402 -7.99 20.19 10.58
N ALA A 403 -8.29 19.25 9.67
CA ALA A 403 -7.26 18.57 8.89
C ALA A 403 -6.52 19.54 7.97
N ASP A 404 -7.23 20.45 7.29
CA ASP A 404 -6.60 21.44 6.41
C ASP A 404 -5.64 22.37 7.18
N TYR A 405 -6.11 22.97 8.28
CA TYR A 405 -5.25 23.74 9.18
C TYR A 405 -4.10 22.90 9.74
N GLY A 406 -4.38 21.66 10.16
CA GLY A 406 -3.39 20.77 10.76
C GLY A 406 -2.28 20.41 9.79
N ILE A 407 -2.62 20.08 8.53
CA ILE A 407 -1.62 19.78 7.49
C ILE A 407 -0.87 21.05 7.10
N PHE A 408 -1.53 22.19 6.93
CA PHE A 408 -0.86 23.47 6.66
C PHE A 408 0.21 23.77 7.73
N TRP A 409 -0.17 23.75 9.01
CA TRP A 409 0.77 24.02 10.12
C TRP A 409 1.88 22.98 10.21
N LEU A 410 1.57 21.70 9.97
CA LEU A 410 2.56 20.64 9.95
C LEU A 410 3.60 20.87 8.85
N LEU A 411 3.15 21.22 7.64
CA LEU A 411 4.03 21.49 6.51
C LEU A 411 4.83 22.79 6.69
N ASP A 412 4.24 23.82 7.30
CA ASP A 412 4.96 25.05 7.62
C ASP A 412 6.03 24.83 8.71
N LEU A 413 5.71 24.03 9.73
CA LEU A 413 6.69 23.60 10.73
C LEU A 413 7.82 22.79 10.07
N PHE A 414 7.48 21.85 9.18
CA PHE A 414 8.47 21.11 8.40
C PHE A 414 9.33 22.04 7.55
N ARG A 415 8.73 23.00 6.86
CA ARG A 415 9.46 24.00 6.06
C ARG A 415 10.44 24.77 6.94
N HIS A 416 10.02 25.23 8.13
CA HIS A 416 10.88 25.97 9.04
C HIS A 416 12.02 25.10 9.57
N GLN A 417 11.72 23.88 10.03
CA GLN A 417 12.71 22.97 10.63
C GLN A 417 13.67 22.37 9.59
N LEU A 418 13.20 22.08 8.38
CA LEU A 418 13.98 21.50 7.29
C LEU A 418 14.68 22.56 6.42
N SER A 419 14.38 23.86 6.60
CA SER A 419 15.14 24.94 5.97
C SER A 419 16.59 25.04 6.47
N GLY A 420 16.89 24.44 7.63
CA GLY A 420 18.25 24.17 8.05
C GLY A 420 18.80 22.95 7.31
N GLU A 421 19.98 23.08 6.71
CA GLU A 421 20.66 21.95 6.05
C GLU A 421 20.84 20.78 7.03
N ILE A 422 19.98 19.75 6.94
CA ILE A 422 20.21 18.48 7.65
C ILE A 422 21.29 17.74 6.89
N VAL A 423 22.54 18.10 7.21
CA VAL A 423 23.70 17.33 6.79
C VAL A 423 23.71 16.08 7.66
N ALA A 424 23.36 14.93 7.08
CA ALA A 424 23.61 13.64 7.71
C ALA A 424 25.14 13.47 7.80
N ARG A 425 25.72 13.92 8.92
CA ARG A 425 27.13 13.67 9.25
C ARG A 425 27.22 12.23 9.72
N ALA A 426 28.10 11.44 9.09
CA ALA A 426 28.49 10.17 9.69
C ALA A 426 29.03 10.45 11.11
N PRO A 427 28.57 9.75 12.15
CA PRO A 427 28.82 10.11 13.56
C PRO A 427 30.30 10.04 13.95
N SER A 428 31.17 9.49 13.11
CA SER A 428 32.62 9.66 13.18
C SER A 428 33.25 9.42 11.81
N THR A 429 33.90 10.43 11.24
CA THR A 429 34.82 10.24 10.10
C THR A 429 36.08 9.58 10.66
N MET A 430 36.29 8.30 10.35
CA MET A 430 37.50 7.58 10.78
C MET A 430 38.59 7.82 9.75
N THR A 431 39.50 8.75 10.04
CA THR A 431 40.69 8.97 9.21
C THR A 431 41.71 7.86 9.47
N ILE A 432 41.70 6.84 8.61
CA ILE A 432 42.70 5.78 8.65
C ILE A 432 43.92 6.27 7.86
N SER A 433 45.07 6.39 8.51
CA SER A 433 46.35 6.72 7.86
C SER A 433 47.21 5.47 7.76
N VAL A 434 47.61 5.10 6.55
CA VAL A 434 48.50 3.94 6.31
C VAL A 434 49.93 4.44 6.17
N ASN A 435 50.77 4.18 7.18
CA ASN A 435 52.19 4.53 7.16
C ASN A 435 53.04 3.34 6.68
N GLY A 436 53.61 3.47 5.49
CA GLY A 436 54.54 2.51 4.91
C GLY A 436 54.79 2.78 3.43
N THR A 437 55.95 2.42 2.92
CA THR A 437 56.34 2.56 1.49
C THR A 437 56.28 1.23 0.73
N GLY A 438 55.77 0.17 1.36
CA GLY A 438 55.69 -1.15 0.75
C GLY A 438 54.44 -1.35 -0.10
N TYR A 439 54.47 -2.35 -0.98
CA TYR A 439 53.37 -2.73 -1.87
C TYR A 439 52.02 -2.98 -1.15
N ALA A 440 52.06 -3.57 0.05
CA ALA A 440 50.86 -3.74 0.88
C ALA A 440 50.29 -2.39 1.35
N SER A 441 51.15 -1.42 1.66
CA SER A 441 50.74 -0.08 2.07
C SER A 441 49.95 0.61 0.95
N GLU A 442 50.41 0.51 -0.30
CA GLU A 442 49.71 1.09 -1.45
C GLU A 442 48.32 0.46 -1.69
N ILE A 443 48.18 -0.84 -1.45
CA ILE A 443 46.88 -1.54 -1.54
C ILE A 443 45.93 -1.06 -0.44
N PHE A 444 46.42 -0.97 0.80
CA PHE A 444 45.62 -0.46 1.90
C PHE A 444 45.29 1.02 1.72
N GLN A 445 46.17 1.82 1.10
CA GLN A 445 45.90 3.22 0.76
C GLN A 445 44.76 3.35 -0.27
N ASP A 446 44.70 2.49 -1.29
CA ASP A 446 43.58 2.48 -2.25
C ASP A 446 42.25 2.07 -1.60
N LEU A 447 42.27 1.10 -0.68
CA LEU A 447 41.07 0.69 0.05
C LEU A 447 40.59 1.76 1.04
N VAL A 448 41.54 2.40 1.74
CA VAL A 448 41.28 3.53 2.63
C VAL A 448 40.81 4.77 1.85
N SER A 449 41.31 5.01 0.64
CA SER A 449 40.83 6.11 -0.20
C SER A 449 39.41 5.88 -0.71
N ALA A 450 39.04 4.64 -1.09
CA ALA A 450 37.66 4.26 -1.39
C ALA A 450 36.72 4.48 -0.19
N PHE A 451 37.17 4.07 1.00
CA PHE A 451 36.41 4.25 2.23
C PHE A 451 36.27 5.74 2.61
N ASN A 452 37.33 6.52 2.49
CA ASN A 452 37.31 7.96 2.70
C ASN A 452 36.41 8.67 1.68
N ALA A 453 36.40 8.25 0.41
CA ALA A 453 35.50 8.81 -0.62
C ALA A 453 34.01 8.56 -0.31
N LEU A 454 33.69 7.43 0.33
CA LEU A 454 32.35 7.13 0.83
C LEU A 454 31.99 7.96 2.07
N GLN A 455 32.97 8.24 2.96
CA GLN A 455 32.78 8.96 4.22
C GLN A 455 32.81 10.49 4.12
N GLN A 456 33.66 11.08 3.28
CA GLN A 456 33.97 12.52 3.26
C GLN A 456 32.87 13.40 2.65
N GLY A 457 31.77 12.82 2.14
CA GLY A 457 30.69 13.60 1.58
C GLY A 457 29.68 14.06 2.63
N LYS A 458 29.37 15.37 2.67
CA LYS A 458 28.15 15.91 3.29
C LYS A 458 26.93 15.40 2.50
N VAL A 459 26.14 14.46 3.05
CA VAL A 459 24.85 14.10 2.41
C VAL A 459 23.85 15.14 2.90
N SER A 460 23.45 16.05 2.02
CA SER A 460 22.30 16.90 2.28
C SER A 460 21.05 16.09 1.91
N VAL A 461 20.40 15.49 2.89
CA VAL A 461 19.20 14.66 2.64
C VAL A 461 18.02 15.53 2.19
N LEU A 462 18.08 16.85 2.45
CA LEU A 462 17.14 17.83 1.93
C LEU A 462 17.89 19.11 1.53
N SER A 463 17.90 19.43 0.23
CA SER A 463 18.39 20.71 -0.30
C SER A 463 17.22 21.68 -0.44
N GLN A 464 17.48 23.00 -0.49
CA GLN A 464 16.45 24.02 -0.77
C GLN A 464 15.67 23.77 -2.08
N VAL A 465 16.20 22.92 -2.97
CA VAL A 465 15.58 22.51 -4.22
C VAL A 465 14.26 21.74 -4.01
N CYS A 466 14.08 21.05 -2.87
CA CYS A 466 12.87 20.25 -2.59
C CYS A 466 11.97 20.91 -1.52
N LEU A 467 12.00 22.24 -1.40
CA LEU A 467 11.26 22.97 -0.36
C LEU A 467 9.74 22.78 -0.54
N ILE A 468 9.06 22.43 0.55
CA ILE A 468 7.60 22.40 0.60
C ILE A 468 7.09 23.84 0.62
N GLU A 469 6.22 24.17 -0.33
CA GLU A 469 5.46 25.42 -0.34
C GLU A 469 4.02 25.12 0.11
N PRO A 470 3.69 25.31 1.40
CA PRO A 470 2.33 25.10 1.88
C PRO A 470 1.40 26.22 1.37
N VAL A 471 0.18 25.86 1.02
CA VAL A 471 -0.89 26.79 0.64
C VAL A 471 -1.75 27.10 1.85
N GLU A 472 -1.86 28.39 2.16
CA GLU A 472 -2.60 28.90 3.31
C GLU A 472 -4.12 28.71 3.11
N PRO A 473 -4.87 28.29 4.15
CA PRO A 473 -6.32 28.20 4.09
C PRO A 473 -6.98 29.56 3.84
N ASP A 474 -7.89 29.62 2.88
CA ASP A 474 -8.66 30.85 2.61
C ASP A 474 -9.72 31.11 3.70
N HIS A 475 -9.44 32.11 4.54
CA HIS A 475 -10.33 32.55 5.61
C HIS A 475 -11.70 33.03 5.10
N SER A 476 -11.79 33.61 3.90
CA SER A 476 -13.05 34.14 3.37
C SER A 476 -14.04 33.02 3.04
N THR A 477 -13.55 31.94 2.43
CA THR A 477 -14.33 30.72 2.19
C THR A 477 -14.76 30.08 3.50
N TYR A 478 -13.90 30.07 4.53
CA TYR A 478 -14.21 29.49 5.83
C TYR A 478 -15.31 30.26 6.56
N ILE A 479 -15.26 31.59 6.52
CA ILE A 479 -16.32 32.46 7.05
C ILE A 479 -17.64 32.17 6.31
N THR A 480 -17.60 32.05 4.99
CA THR A 480 -18.77 31.72 4.17
C THR A 480 -19.38 30.36 4.55
N ILE A 481 -18.56 29.33 4.73
CA ILE A 481 -18.98 28.01 5.23
C ILE A 481 -19.60 28.13 6.63
N GLY A 482 -18.97 28.90 7.53
CA GLY A 482 -19.49 29.18 8.86
C GLY A 482 -20.86 29.86 8.84
N ILE A 483 -21.07 30.84 7.95
CA ILE A 483 -22.36 31.50 7.74
C ILE A 483 -23.41 30.50 7.24
N LEU A 484 -23.06 29.60 6.31
CA LEU A 484 -23.98 28.56 5.82
C LEU A 484 -24.39 27.58 6.92
N TYR A 485 -23.46 27.12 7.76
CA TYR A 485 -23.78 26.30 8.93
C TYR A 485 -24.61 27.06 9.97
N GLY A 486 -24.32 28.34 10.20
CA GLY A 486 -25.11 29.21 11.07
C GLY A 486 -26.55 29.39 10.56
N LEU A 487 -26.72 29.61 9.26
CA LEU A 487 -28.03 29.68 8.62
C LEU A 487 -28.76 28.33 8.72
N TRP A 488 -28.07 27.22 8.49
CA TRP A 488 -28.67 25.91 8.65
C TRP A 488 -29.12 25.67 10.10
N LEU A 489 -28.29 26.02 11.10
CA LEU A 489 -28.65 25.95 12.51
C LEU A 489 -29.89 26.81 12.82
N PHE A 490 -29.91 28.05 12.34
CA PHE A 490 -31.07 28.93 12.46
C PHE A 490 -32.34 28.25 11.91
N ILE A 491 -32.26 27.65 10.73
CA ILE A 491 -33.40 26.95 10.12
C ILE A 491 -33.75 25.66 10.90
N THR A 492 -32.79 24.97 11.52
CA THR A 492 -33.11 23.83 12.39
C THR A 492 -33.89 24.24 13.64
N ILE A 493 -33.53 25.37 14.26
CA ILE A 493 -34.17 25.89 15.47
C ILE A 493 -35.53 26.51 15.15
N PHE A 494 -35.59 27.40 14.16
CA PHE A 494 -36.79 28.18 13.85
C PHE A 494 -37.71 27.54 12.80
N GLY A 495 -37.25 26.52 12.09
CA GLY A 495 -37.96 25.94 10.95
C GLY A 495 -39.32 25.33 11.29
N SER A 496 -39.48 24.77 12.50
CA SER A 496 -40.79 24.28 12.97
C SER A 496 -41.79 25.43 13.14
N TYR A 497 -41.37 26.58 13.66
CA TYR A 497 -42.22 27.76 13.82
C TYR A 497 -42.56 28.38 12.46
N MET A 498 -41.58 28.47 11.55
CA MET A 498 -41.81 28.92 10.18
C MET A 498 -42.77 27.99 9.43
N ALA A 499 -42.72 26.68 9.67
CA ALA A 499 -43.66 25.74 9.08
C ALA A 499 -45.13 26.04 9.45
N ARG A 500 -45.39 26.59 10.65
CA ARG A 500 -46.73 27.00 11.13
C ARG A 500 -47.25 28.23 10.39
N LEU A 501 -46.36 29.11 9.91
CA LEU A 501 -46.72 30.29 9.12
C LEU A 501 -47.42 29.91 7.81
N ARG A 502 -47.11 28.74 7.22
CA ARG A 502 -47.78 28.23 6.01
C ARG A 502 -49.29 28.15 6.18
N ARG A 503 -49.73 27.59 7.29
CA ARG A 503 -51.15 27.49 7.65
C ARG A 503 -51.74 28.87 7.91
N ALA A 504 -51.02 29.77 8.58
CA ALA A 504 -51.49 31.13 8.82
C ALA A 504 -51.72 31.90 7.51
N VAL A 505 -50.84 31.75 6.52
CA VAL A 505 -51.01 32.31 5.17
C VAL A 505 -52.27 31.74 4.52
N CYS A 506 -52.48 30.41 4.53
CA CYS A 506 -53.69 29.81 3.96
C CYS A 506 -54.97 30.26 4.68
N ALA A 507 -54.97 30.36 6.00
CA ALA A 507 -56.11 30.80 6.80
C ALA A 507 -56.48 32.27 6.53
N ALA A 508 -55.50 33.14 6.25
CA ALA A 508 -55.73 34.52 5.88
C ALA A 508 -56.39 34.67 4.49
N TYR A 509 -55.99 33.83 3.52
CA TYR A 509 -56.52 33.88 2.16
C TYR A 509 -57.83 33.09 1.97
N TYR A 510 -58.09 32.08 2.81
CA TYR A 510 -59.28 31.22 2.73
C TYR A 510 -60.03 31.12 4.07
N PRO A 511 -60.63 32.23 4.55
CA PRO A 511 -61.27 32.26 5.87
C PRO A 511 -62.47 31.32 6.00
N SER A 512 -63.26 31.14 4.93
CA SER A 512 -64.40 30.22 4.91
C SER A 512 -63.97 28.76 5.07
N ARG A 513 -62.95 28.34 4.32
CA ARG A 513 -62.39 26.99 4.43
C ARG A 513 -61.72 26.73 5.77
N GLU A 514 -61.05 27.73 6.34
CA GLU A 514 -60.52 27.59 7.71
C GLU A 514 -61.65 27.33 8.72
N GLN A 515 -62.80 27.98 8.58
CA GLN A 515 -63.92 27.79 9.50
C GLN A 515 -64.52 26.37 9.44
N GLU A 516 -64.67 25.81 8.24
CA GLU A 516 -65.08 24.41 8.04
C GLU A 516 -64.09 23.44 8.72
N ARG A 517 -62.79 23.68 8.54
CA ARG A 517 -61.73 22.86 9.13
C ARG A 517 -61.68 22.94 10.64
N LEU A 518 -61.98 24.10 11.23
CA LEU A 518 -62.10 24.24 12.68
C LEU A 518 -63.30 23.46 13.22
N GLY A 519 -64.45 23.49 12.52
CA GLY A 519 -65.61 22.67 12.85
C GLY A 519 -65.31 21.16 12.76
N PHE A 520 -64.63 20.74 11.70
CA PHE A 520 -64.15 19.35 11.56
C PHE A 520 -63.21 18.95 12.70
N LEU A 521 -62.27 19.81 13.08
CA LEU A 521 -61.34 19.57 14.19
C LEU A 521 -62.09 19.46 15.53
N HIS A 522 -63.09 20.30 15.77
CA HIS A 522 -63.90 20.23 16.98
C HIS A 522 -64.65 18.89 17.06
N ASN A 523 -65.30 18.49 15.96
CA ASN A 523 -66.00 17.21 15.86
C ASN A 523 -65.08 15.99 16.01
N ILE A 524 -63.87 16.01 15.43
CA ILE A 524 -62.95 14.87 15.53
C ILE A 524 -62.36 14.72 16.93
N ILE A 525 -62.14 15.82 17.66
CA ILE A 525 -61.71 15.75 19.07
C ILE A 525 -62.82 15.15 19.92
N ARG A 526 -64.06 15.61 19.72
CA ARG A 526 -65.24 15.09 20.42
C ARG A 526 -65.42 13.59 20.16
N ALA A 527 -65.47 13.18 18.89
CA ALA A 527 -65.62 11.78 18.49
C ALA A 527 -64.51 10.89 19.05
N ARG A 528 -63.26 11.38 19.11
CA ARG A 528 -62.15 10.64 19.74
C ARG A 528 -62.33 10.44 21.25
N ARG A 529 -62.87 11.43 21.95
CA ARG A 529 -63.17 11.33 23.40
C ARG A 529 -64.29 10.34 23.65
N GLU A 530 -65.39 10.43 22.90
CA GLU A 530 -66.51 9.49 22.97
C GLU A 530 -66.03 8.05 22.70
N TRP A 531 -65.22 7.86 21.66
CA TRP A 531 -64.64 6.56 21.34
C TRP A 531 -63.70 6.04 22.42
N LEU A 532 -62.88 6.90 23.04
CA LEU A 532 -62.02 6.54 24.18
C LEU A 532 -62.84 6.07 25.38
N VAL A 533 -63.92 6.77 25.72
CA VAL A 533 -64.84 6.38 26.79
C VAL A 533 -65.50 5.04 26.48
N PHE A 534 -66.01 4.87 25.25
CA PHE A 534 -66.59 3.61 24.79
C PHE A 534 -65.60 2.44 24.84
N ALA A 535 -64.37 2.66 24.37
CA ALA A 535 -63.31 1.65 24.39
C ALA A 535 -62.91 1.27 25.83
N LEU A 536 -62.85 2.24 26.75
CA LEU A 536 -62.59 1.99 28.18
C LEU A 536 -63.72 1.20 28.83
N HIS A 537 -64.98 1.57 28.57
CA HIS A 537 -66.14 0.81 29.06
C HIS A 537 -66.13 -0.64 28.55
N ARG A 538 -65.87 -0.85 27.26
CA ARG A 538 -65.81 -2.19 26.66
C ARG A 538 -64.63 -3.03 27.19
N ALA A 539 -63.49 -2.40 27.48
CA ALA A 539 -62.36 -3.07 28.11
C ALA A 539 -62.67 -3.44 29.57
N GLY A 540 -63.35 -2.56 30.30
CA GLY A 540 -63.80 -2.81 31.67
C GLY A 540 -64.80 -3.97 31.75
N THR A 541 -65.82 -3.97 30.89
CA THR A 541 -66.82 -5.05 30.86
C THR A 541 -66.21 -6.40 30.47
N ARG A 542 -65.26 -6.43 29.53
CA ARG A 542 -64.51 -7.66 29.21
C ARG A 542 -63.70 -8.17 30.39
N ARG A 543 -62.95 -7.31 31.09
CA ARG A 543 -62.20 -7.71 32.30
C ARG A 543 -63.12 -8.23 33.40
N MET A 544 -64.29 -7.63 33.60
CA MET A 544 -65.26 -8.11 34.57
C MET A 544 -65.90 -9.45 34.16
N ALA A 545 -66.18 -9.66 32.88
CA ALA A 545 -66.67 -10.94 32.36
C ALA A 545 -65.63 -12.07 32.49
N ASP A 546 -64.35 -11.77 32.24
CA ASP A 546 -63.25 -12.73 32.42
C ASP A 546 -63.01 -13.05 33.90
N ALA A 547 -63.08 -12.05 34.79
CA ALA A 547 -63.03 -12.25 36.23
C ALA A 547 -64.24 -13.03 36.78
N GLY A 548 -65.43 -12.78 36.22
CA GLY A 548 -66.66 -13.52 36.55
C GLY A 548 -66.60 -14.99 36.11
N LYS A 549 -66.08 -15.27 34.91
CA LYS A 549 -65.81 -16.65 34.46
C LYS A 549 -64.77 -17.34 35.34
N SER A 550 -63.68 -16.67 35.70
CA SER A 550 -62.68 -17.22 36.62
C SER A 550 -63.27 -17.58 37.99
N ARG A 551 -64.12 -16.73 38.57
CA ARG A 551 -64.83 -17.05 39.83
C ARG A 551 -65.82 -18.21 39.67
N LEU A 552 -66.54 -18.29 38.55
CA LEU A 552 -67.49 -19.37 38.28
C LEU A 552 -66.76 -20.71 38.05
N PHE A 553 -65.59 -20.70 37.40
CA PHE A 553 -64.70 -21.86 37.32
C PHE A 553 -64.16 -22.27 38.70
N HIS A 554 -63.79 -21.32 39.56
CA HIS A 554 -63.34 -21.64 40.92
C HIS A 554 -64.47 -22.19 41.82
N ILE A 555 -65.72 -21.76 41.63
CA ILE A 555 -66.89 -22.30 42.35
C ILE A 555 -67.30 -23.68 41.81
N LEU A 556 -67.17 -23.93 40.51
CA LEU A 556 -67.41 -25.24 39.91
C LEU A 556 -66.29 -26.26 40.23
N ALA A 557 -65.06 -25.80 40.48
CA ALA A 557 -63.95 -26.64 40.90
C ALA A 557 -63.92 -26.93 42.41
N SER A 558 -64.80 -26.32 43.20
CA SER A 558 -64.90 -26.50 44.66
C SER A 558 -66.15 -27.28 45.10
N ARG A 559 -66.82 -27.97 44.16
CA ARG A 559 -67.85 -28.99 44.39
C ARG A 559 -67.35 -30.29 43.79
#